data_AF-A0A942HBJ1-F1
#
_entry.id   AF-A0A942HBJ1-F1
#
_cell.length_a   1.000
_cell.length_b   1.000
_cell.length_c   1.000
_cell.angle_alpha   90.00
_cell.angle_beta   90.00
_cell.angle_gamma   90.00
#
_symmetry.space_group_name_H-M   'P 1'
#
loop_
_entity.id
_entity.type
_entity.pdbx_description
1 polymer ?
#
loop_
_entity_poly.entity_id
_entity_poly.type
_entity_poly.pdbx_seq_one_letter_code
_entity_poly.pdbx_strand_id
1 'polypeptide(L)'
;MHTNDPSNQVEQHRPPSHVDEFGNPKPVPHPAPKFDADHPGYETTDVNTNGVIVFLAGLSASVVVFFFLCFGIGKALNYGNQRQDAEEGHRNPVPVNASGSPAQPNKRENLVNNPIMEQQESARIARSFPTPRLDADDGDQGTADMHAKEDLLLEHNSVDKNGEVRIPIERAMELIAQRGLPSPATPQAATPMAGERTIAVHAPLTNGFARTAYEIEQIQSREQKMMLEHGAGERASAEHK
;
A
#
# COMPACT_ATOMS: atom_id res chain seq x y z
N MET A 1 0.39 13.91 -119.90
CA MET A 1 -0.24 12.61 -120.22
C MET A 1 0.15 11.65 -119.11
N HIS A 2 -0.86 11.03 -118.48
CA HIS A 2 -0.73 10.02 -117.43
C HIS A 2 0.22 8.87 -117.81
N THR A 3 0.87 8.22 -116.83
CA THR A 3 0.40 6.95 -116.25
C THR A 3 1.40 6.34 -115.25
N ASN A 4 0.91 6.05 -114.04
CA ASN A 4 1.08 4.82 -113.25
C ASN A 4 2.48 4.31 -112.81
N ASP A 5 2.72 4.49 -111.50
CA ASP A 5 3.04 3.48 -110.44
C ASP A 5 2.75 1.99 -110.82
N PRO A 6 3.33 0.90 -110.23
CA PRO A 6 3.96 0.82 -108.89
C PRO A 6 5.09 -0.24 -108.66
N SER A 7 5.56 -0.29 -107.41
CA SER A 7 6.08 -1.50 -106.71
C SER A 7 7.50 -2.00 -107.02
N ASN A 8 8.45 -1.78 -106.10
CA ASN A 8 9.07 -2.90 -105.36
C ASN A 8 9.79 -2.44 -104.07
N GLN A 9 9.03 -2.50 -102.97
CA GLN A 9 9.40 -2.96 -101.62
C GLN A 9 10.90 -3.08 -101.28
N VAL A 10 11.40 -2.13 -100.50
CA VAL A 10 12.36 -2.42 -99.42
C VAL A 10 11.74 -1.90 -98.14
N GLU A 11 10.87 -2.72 -97.56
CA GLU A 11 10.30 -2.52 -96.24
C GLU A 11 11.42 -2.69 -95.20
N GLN A 12 12.21 -1.64 -95.00
CA GLN A 12 13.02 -1.51 -93.79
C GLN A 12 12.05 -1.28 -92.64
N HIS A 13 11.70 -2.37 -91.98
CA HIS A 13 11.09 -2.38 -90.65
C HIS A 13 11.92 -1.49 -89.72
N ARG A 14 11.55 -0.22 -89.60
CA ARG A 14 11.95 0.63 -88.48
C ARG A 14 11.21 0.07 -87.26
N PRO A 15 11.92 -0.46 -86.24
CA PRO A 15 11.25 -0.95 -85.05
C PRO A 15 10.48 0.20 -84.37
N PRO A 16 9.31 -0.10 -83.77
CA PRO A 16 8.55 0.91 -83.04
C PRO A 16 9.42 1.51 -81.94
N SER A 17 9.35 2.83 -81.77
CA SER A 17 10.22 3.65 -80.90
C SER A 17 10.11 3.34 -79.38
N HIS A 18 9.53 2.20 -79.00
CA HIS A 18 9.23 1.81 -77.62
C HIS A 18 10.04 0.57 -77.15
N VAL A 19 10.88 -0.01 -77.99
CA VAL A 19 11.79 -1.11 -77.60
C VAL A 19 13.25 -0.65 -77.65
N ASP A 20 14.05 -1.11 -76.70
CA ASP A 20 15.50 -0.87 -76.69
C ASP A 20 16.22 -1.78 -77.70
N GLU A 21 17.54 -1.61 -77.83
CA GLU A 21 18.40 -2.36 -78.77
C GLU A 21 18.38 -3.88 -78.54
N PHE A 22 17.90 -4.32 -77.37
CA PHE A 22 17.78 -5.73 -76.98
C PHE A 22 16.34 -6.25 -77.09
N GLY A 23 15.41 -5.46 -77.62
CA GLY A 23 14.00 -5.85 -77.80
C GLY A 23 13.18 -5.80 -76.51
N ASN A 24 13.71 -5.23 -75.42
CA ASN A 24 12.95 -5.05 -74.19
C ASN A 24 12.13 -3.76 -74.26
N PRO A 25 10.93 -3.73 -73.66
CA PRO A 25 10.15 -2.50 -73.57
C PRO A 25 10.94 -1.48 -72.75
N LYS A 26 11.20 -0.30 -73.33
CA LYS A 26 11.83 0.82 -72.59
C LYS A 26 11.01 1.09 -71.31
N PRO A 27 11.65 1.19 -70.14
CA PRO A 27 10.95 1.60 -68.92
C PRO A 27 10.27 2.93 -69.18
N VAL A 28 8.95 2.98 -69.06
CA VAL A 28 8.19 4.23 -69.16
C VAL A 28 8.69 5.10 -68.01
N PRO A 29 9.19 6.32 -68.25
CA PRO A 29 9.54 7.23 -67.18
C PRO A 29 8.31 7.40 -66.28
N HIS A 30 8.42 7.01 -65.01
CA HIS A 30 7.34 7.26 -64.07
C HIS A 30 7.12 8.78 -64.05
N PRO A 31 5.89 9.27 -64.27
CA PRO A 31 5.64 10.69 -64.16
C PRO A 31 6.10 11.13 -62.77
N ALA A 32 6.95 12.14 -62.72
CA ALA A 32 7.41 12.70 -61.44
C ALA A 32 6.17 13.01 -60.59
N PRO A 33 6.17 12.66 -59.29
CA PRO A 33 5.04 12.92 -58.42
C PRO A 33 4.69 14.40 -58.49
N LYS A 34 3.47 14.70 -58.94
CA LYS A 34 2.97 16.07 -59.00
C LYS A 34 2.54 16.46 -57.60
N PHE A 35 3.27 17.39 -56.99
CA PHE A 35 2.90 17.98 -55.72
C PHE A 35 2.00 19.19 -55.99
N ASP A 36 0.71 18.91 -56.16
CA ASP A 36 -0.32 19.93 -56.35
C ASP A 36 -1.08 20.14 -55.03
N ALA A 37 -1.78 21.27 -54.87
CA ALA A 37 -2.53 21.58 -53.65
C ALA A 37 -3.57 20.48 -53.29
N ASP A 38 -4.11 19.81 -54.31
CA ASP A 38 -5.05 18.70 -54.15
C ASP A 38 -4.37 17.33 -53.94
N HIS A 39 -3.05 17.23 -54.18
CA HIS A 39 -2.27 15.98 -54.06
C HIS A 39 -0.92 16.27 -53.39
N PRO A 40 -0.92 16.60 -52.09
CA PRO A 40 0.27 17.10 -51.41
C PRO A 40 1.33 16.00 -51.10
N GLY A 41 1.11 14.77 -51.56
CA GLY A 41 2.06 13.66 -51.40
C GLY A 41 2.09 13.03 -50.01
N TYR A 42 1.17 13.40 -49.12
CA TYR A 42 0.93 12.77 -47.83
C TYR A 42 -0.55 12.43 -47.65
N GLU A 43 -0.84 11.49 -46.76
CA GLU A 43 -2.21 11.16 -46.37
C GLU A 43 -2.83 12.34 -45.62
N THR A 44 -3.90 12.92 -46.15
CA THR A 44 -4.57 14.09 -45.54
C THR A 44 -5.53 13.70 -44.42
N THR A 45 -5.57 12.42 -44.04
CA THR A 45 -6.50 11.88 -43.05
C THR A 45 -5.75 10.93 -42.12
N ASP A 46 -5.17 11.48 -41.05
CA ASP A 46 -4.42 10.69 -40.06
C ASP A 46 -5.33 9.82 -39.17
N VAL A 47 -6.62 10.17 -39.03
CA VAL A 47 -7.54 9.52 -38.08
C VAL A 47 -9.01 9.50 -38.53
N ASN A 48 -9.74 8.47 -38.10
CA ASN A 48 -11.18 8.35 -38.31
C ASN A 48 -11.96 9.33 -37.41
N THR A 49 -12.22 10.53 -37.94
CA THR A 49 -12.97 11.60 -37.24
C THR A 49 -14.34 11.14 -36.75
N ASN A 50 -15.02 10.26 -37.49
CA ASN A 50 -16.32 9.72 -37.07
C ASN A 50 -16.22 8.92 -35.76
N GLY A 51 -15.13 8.16 -35.58
CA GLY A 51 -14.88 7.42 -34.34
C GLY A 51 -14.60 8.33 -33.15
N VAL A 52 -13.85 9.41 -33.37
CA VAL A 52 -13.56 10.42 -32.33
C VAL A 52 -14.83 11.13 -31.88
N ILE A 53 -15.72 11.48 -32.82
CA ILE A 53 -17.00 12.13 -32.49
C ILE A 53 -17.88 11.20 -31.65
N VAL A 54 -18.02 9.92 -32.02
CA VAL A 54 -18.80 8.94 -31.25
C VAL A 54 -18.17 8.70 -29.87
N PHE A 55 -16.84 8.65 -29.78
CA PHE A 55 -16.12 8.52 -28.51
C PHE A 55 -16.38 9.72 -27.58
N LEU A 56 -16.27 10.95 -28.09
CA LEU A 56 -16.53 12.17 -27.30
C LEU A 56 -18.01 12.26 -26.88
N ALA A 57 -18.93 11.88 -27.76
CA ALA A 57 -20.36 11.82 -27.42
C ALA A 57 -20.61 10.81 -26.29
N GLY A 58 -20.03 9.61 -26.37
CA GLY A 58 -20.13 8.59 -25.32
C GLY A 58 -19.50 9.02 -24.00
N LEU A 59 -18.33 9.66 -24.04
CA LEU A 59 -17.67 10.22 -22.86
C LEU A 59 -18.55 11.29 -22.19
N SER A 60 -19.10 12.21 -22.98
CA SER A 60 -19.97 13.28 -22.48
C SER A 60 -21.25 12.72 -21.84
N ALA A 61 -21.88 11.73 -22.48
CA ALA A 61 -23.07 11.08 -21.94
C ALA A 61 -22.76 10.34 -20.62
N SER A 62 -21.62 9.66 -20.53
CA SER A 62 -21.17 9.01 -19.29
C SER A 62 -21.03 10.01 -18.14
N VAL A 63 -20.34 11.13 -18.38
CA VAL A 63 -20.17 12.19 -17.36
C VAL A 63 -21.52 12.75 -16.90
N VAL A 64 -22.46 12.98 -17.82
CA VAL A 64 -23.81 13.47 -17.50
C VAL A 64 -24.57 12.48 -16.63
N VAL A 65 -24.52 11.17 -16.93
CA VAL A 65 -25.16 10.13 -16.12
C VAL A 65 -24.58 10.08 -14.71
N PHE A 66 -23.24 10.11 -14.57
CA PHE A 66 -22.59 10.16 -13.27
C PHE A 66 -22.94 11.43 -12.50
N PHE A 67 -23.02 12.58 -13.18
CA PHE A 67 -23.44 13.84 -12.56
C PHE A 67 -24.85 13.72 -11.96
N PHE A 68 -25.82 13.21 -12.71
CA PHE A 68 -27.19 13.03 -12.19
C PHE A 68 -27.28 11.98 -11.09
N LEU A 69 -26.49 10.91 -11.16
CA LEU A 69 -26.41 9.90 -10.11
C LEU A 69 -25.86 10.51 -8.81
N CYS A 70 -24.71 11.19 -8.88
CA CYS A 70 -24.11 11.87 -7.74
C CYS A 70 -25.00 12.99 -7.21
N PHE A 71 -25.65 13.76 -8.09
CA PHE A 71 -26.61 14.80 -7.70
C PHE A 71 -27.84 14.22 -7.01
N GLY A 72 -28.39 13.12 -7.52
CA GLY A 72 -29.55 12.44 -6.93
C GLY A 72 -29.25 11.91 -5.54
N ILE A 73 -28.13 11.20 -5.37
CA ILE A 73 -27.68 10.68 -4.07
C ILE A 73 -27.34 11.83 -3.12
N GLY A 74 -26.61 12.84 -3.60
CA GLY A 74 -26.26 14.02 -2.80
C GLY A 74 -27.51 14.78 -2.32
N LYS A 75 -28.52 14.94 -3.18
CA LYS A 75 -29.79 15.58 -2.82
C LYS A 75 -30.59 14.73 -1.81
N ALA A 76 -30.60 13.41 -1.97
CA ALA A 76 -31.29 12.50 -1.04
C ALA A 76 -30.68 12.51 0.37
N LEU A 77 -29.34 12.47 0.46
CA LEU A 77 -28.63 12.56 1.73
C LEU A 77 -28.80 13.93 2.40
N ASN A 78 -28.71 15.02 1.62
CA ASN A 78 -28.91 16.37 2.13
C ASN A 78 -30.35 16.59 2.67
N TYR A 79 -31.36 15.99 2.05
CA TYR A 79 -32.74 16.08 2.53
C TYR A 79 -32.96 15.31 3.85
N GLY A 80 -32.23 14.20 4.07
CA GLY A 80 -32.26 13.46 5.33
C GLY A 80 -31.62 14.23 6.48
N ASN A 81 -30.43 14.78 6.26
CA ASN A 81 -29.69 15.52 7.29
C ASN A 81 -30.41 16.81 7.70
N GLN A 82 -31.04 17.54 6.76
CA GLN A 82 -31.81 18.75 7.10
C GLN A 82 -32.97 18.50 8.09
N ARG A 83 -33.55 17.30 8.08
CA ARG A 83 -34.60 16.93 9.04
C ARG A 83 -34.03 16.62 10.42
N GLN A 84 -32.85 16.02 10.46
CA GLN A 84 -32.13 15.71 11.71
C GLN A 84 -31.57 16.99 12.35
N ASP A 85 -30.94 17.86 11.56
CA ASP A 85 -30.39 19.15 12.01
C ASP A 85 -31.48 20.08 12.55
N ALA A 86 -32.69 20.05 11.95
CA ALA A 86 -33.83 20.83 12.42
C ALA A 86 -34.40 20.32 13.76
N GLU A 87 -34.31 19.02 14.03
CA GLU A 87 -34.81 18.40 15.27
C GLU A 87 -33.76 18.50 16.40
N GLU A 88 -32.47 18.40 16.08
CA GLU A 88 -31.36 18.56 17.02
C GLU A 88 -31.13 20.03 17.41
N GLY A 89 -31.36 20.98 16.49
CA GLY A 89 -31.22 22.41 16.74
C GLY A 89 -32.20 22.97 17.79
N HIS A 90 -33.28 22.26 18.10
CA HIS A 90 -34.21 22.64 19.18
C HIS A 90 -33.84 22.04 20.55
N ARG A 91 -32.99 21.00 20.60
CA ARG A 91 -32.60 20.32 21.85
C ARG A 91 -31.25 20.77 22.39
N ASN A 92 -30.31 21.20 21.54
CA ASN A 92 -28.98 21.61 21.97
C ASN A 92 -28.47 22.85 21.19
N PRO A 93 -28.53 24.08 21.74
CA PRO A 93 -27.86 25.22 21.13
C PRO A 93 -26.35 25.14 21.42
N VAL A 94 -25.61 24.34 20.65
CA VAL A 94 -24.14 24.30 20.70
C VAL A 94 -23.60 25.28 19.65
N PRO A 95 -22.68 26.19 19.99
CA PRO A 95 -22.06 27.09 19.01
C PRO A 95 -21.22 26.28 18.02
N VAL A 96 -21.65 26.32 16.75
CA VAL A 96 -21.07 25.60 15.62
C VAL A 96 -19.80 26.33 15.15
N ASN A 97 -18.62 25.83 15.53
CA ASN A 97 -17.35 26.24 14.94
C ASN A 97 -16.60 25.00 14.42
N ALA A 98 -16.34 24.99 13.10
CA ALA A 98 -15.40 24.17 12.30
C ALA A 98 -15.50 22.63 12.50
N SER A 99 -16.22 21.87 11.67
CA SER A 99 -15.97 21.69 10.22
C SER A 99 -17.21 21.13 9.51
N GLY A 100 -18.36 21.76 9.77
CA GLY A 100 -19.58 21.57 9.01
C GLY A 100 -20.23 22.93 8.94
N SER A 101 -20.24 23.56 7.77
CA SER A 101 -21.18 24.64 7.54
C SER A 101 -21.94 24.40 6.25
N PRO A 102 -23.28 24.50 6.31
CA PRO A 102 -24.11 24.65 5.14
C PRO A 102 -23.69 25.93 4.43
N ALA A 103 -23.93 25.99 3.12
CA ALA A 103 -23.65 27.15 2.31
C ALA A 103 -24.25 28.43 2.92
N GLN A 104 -23.40 29.28 3.53
CA GLN A 104 -23.65 30.72 3.60
C GLN A 104 -23.02 31.37 2.36
N PRO A 105 -23.75 32.21 1.62
CA PRO A 105 -23.36 32.67 0.29
C PRO A 105 -22.32 33.80 0.28
N ASN A 106 -21.65 34.11 1.39
CA ASN A 106 -20.79 35.29 1.46
C ASN A 106 -19.42 34.99 2.09
N LYS A 107 -18.38 35.30 1.30
CA LYS A 107 -16.97 35.46 1.67
C LYS A 107 -16.15 34.21 2.02
N ARG A 108 -15.46 33.72 0.98
CA ARG A 108 -14.17 33.03 1.07
C ARG A 108 -13.08 34.00 1.55
N GLU A 109 -13.18 34.47 2.77
CA GLU A 109 -12.14 35.27 3.42
C GLU A 109 -11.68 34.47 4.62
N ASN A 110 -10.39 34.14 4.65
CA ASN A 110 -9.69 33.28 5.62
C ASN A 110 -9.48 31.81 5.22
N LEU A 111 -8.79 31.61 4.09
CA LEU A 111 -7.77 30.55 4.02
C LEU A 111 -6.51 31.00 4.76
N VAL A 112 -6.64 31.35 6.04
CA VAL A 112 -5.46 31.55 6.90
C VAL A 112 -5.03 30.16 7.30
N ASN A 113 -3.91 29.71 6.73
CA ASN A 113 -3.14 28.56 7.19
C ASN A 113 -2.82 28.80 8.67
N ASN A 114 -3.66 28.30 9.56
CA ASN A 114 -3.37 28.31 10.98
C ASN A 114 -2.63 27.00 11.27
N PRO A 115 -1.32 27.03 11.56
CA PRO A 115 -0.55 25.82 11.82
C PRO A 115 -1.14 25.01 12.98
N ILE A 116 -1.82 25.67 13.92
CA ILE A 116 -2.51 25.03 15.04
C ILE A 116 -3.68 24.14 14.56
N MET A 117 -4.44 24.57 13.55
CA MET A 117 -5.59 23.81 13.04
C MET A 117 -5.13 22.60 12.22
N GLU A 118 -4.12 22.77 11.38
CA GLU A 118 -3.54 21.70 10.55
C GLU A 118 -2.87 20.60 11.43
N GLN A 119 -2.26 21.00 12.54
CA GLN A 119 -1.70 20.09 13.54
C GLN A 119 -2.79 19.32 14.30
N GLN A 120 -3.94 19.94 14.56
CA GLN A 120 -5.07 19.27 15.20
C GLN A 120 -5.79 18.31 14.24
N GLU A 121 -5.90 18.68 12.97
CA GLU A 121 -6.51 17.85 11.92
C GLU A 121 -5.64 16.64 11.60
N SER A 122 -4.31 16.81 11.48
CA SER A 122 -3.36 15.70 11.36
C SER A 122 -3.36 14.77 12.57
N ALA A 123 -3.47 15.30 13.81
CA ALA A 123 -3.61 14.47 15.01
C ALA A 123 -4.93 13.67 15.04
N ARG A 124 -6.04 14.21 14.50
CA ARG A 124 -7.31 13.49 14.35
C ARG A 124 -7.21 12.39 13.29
N ILE A 125 -6.63 12.71 12.13
CA ILE A 125 -6.41 11.77 11.03
C ILE A 125 -5.51 10.62 11.52
N ALA A 126 -4.43 10.92 12.24
CA ALA A 126 -3.56 9.91 12.82
C ALA A 126 -4.32 8.96 13.76
N ARG A 127 -5.30 9.44 14.54
CA ARG A 127 -6.11 8.60 15.44
C ARG A 127 -7.13 7.71 14.70
N SER A 128 -7.49 8.07 13.47
CA SER A 128 -8.45 7.31 12.65
C SER A 128 -7.83 6.13 11.90
N PHE A 129 -6.51 6.04 11.84
CA PHE A 129 -5.80 4.90 11.25
C PHE A 129 -5.38 3.91 12.34
N PRO A 130 -6.03 2.73 12.46
CA PRO A 130 -5.49 1.62 13.22
C PRO A 130 -4.30 1.08 12.44
N THR A 131 -3.15 1.67 12.68
CA THR A 131 -1.85 1.25 12.16
C THR A 131 -0.95 1.01 13.37
N PRO A 132 -0.03 0.04 13.30
CA PRO A 132 0.93 -0.19 14.38
C PRO A 132 1.70 1.11 14.61
N ARG A 133 1.40 1.76 15.73
CA ARG A 133 2.12 2.96 16.17
C ARG A 133 3.35 2.48 16.93
N LEU A 134 4.46 3.18 16.73
CA LEU A 134 5.59 3.08 17.64
C LEU A 134 5.12 3.65 18.98
N ASP A 135 5.24 2.89 20.06
CA ASP A 135 4.99 3.42 21.40
C ASP A 135 5.92 4.62 21.62
N ALA A 136 5.33 5.76 22.00
CA ALA A 136 6.04 7.03 22.19
C ALA A 136 6.60 7.18 23.60
N ASP A 137 6.29 6.23 24.47
CA ASP A 137 7.00 6.00 25.72
C ASP A 137 8.30 5.28 25.37
N ASP A 138 9.39 5.55 26.09
CA ASP A 138 10.74 5.09 25.75
C ASP A 138 10.90 3.55 25.85
N GLY A 139 9.80 2.81 26.06
CA GLY A 139 9.72 1.34 26.05
C GLY A 139 10.37 0.68 27.25
N ASP A 140 11.37 1.33 27.84
CA ASP A 140 12.24 0.82 28.89
C ASP A 140 11.49 0.31 30.12
N GLN A 141 10.38 0.95 30.50
CA GLN A 141 9.52 0.49 31.61
C GLN A 141 8.72 -0.75 31.25
N GLY A 142 8.13 -0.75 30.05
CA GLY A 142 7.30 -1.87 29.57
C GLY A 142 8.14 -3.12 29.33
N THR A 143 9.34 -2.95 28.78
CA THR A 143 10.30 -4.05 28.59
C THR A 143 10.85 -4.55 29.93
N ALA A 144 11.20 -3.65 30.86
CA ALA A 144 11.64 -4.03 32.20
C ALA A 144 10.58 -4.87 32.95
N ASP A 145 9.31 -4.44 32.89
CA ASP A 145 8.20 -5.17 33.51
C ASP A 145 7.92 -6.51 32.84
N MET A 146 8.11 -6.61 31.53
CA MET A 146 7.99 -7.87 30.80
C MET A 146 9.10 -8.85 31.21
N HIS A 147 10.35 -8.41 31.19
CA HIS A 147 11.50 -9.20 31.62
C HIS A 147 11.37 -9.65 33.09
N ALA A 148 10.87 -8.78 33.98
CA ALA A 148 10.63 -9.15 35.37
C ALA A 148 9.56 -10.26 35.53
N LYS A 149 8.53 -10.26 34.68
CA LYS A 149 7.51 -11.33 34.67
C LYS A 149 8.10 -12.63 34.11
N GLU A 150 8.93 -12.54 33.08
CA GLU A 150 9.59 -13.71 32.50
C GLU A 150 10.51 -14.39 33.51
N ASP A 151 11.30 -13.62 34.26
CA ASP A 151 12.17 -14.13 35.32
C ASP A 151 11.37 -14.87 36.40
N LEU A 152 10.28 -14.28 36.87
CA LEU A 152 9.42 -14.90 37.88
C LEU A 152 8.87 -16.24 37.38
N LEU A 153 8.44 -16.31 36.11
CA LEU A 153 7.91 -17.52 35.49
C LEU A 153 8.97 -18.58 35.21
N LEU A 154 10.24 -18.18 35.11
CA LEU A 154 11.35 -19.10 34.90
C LEU A 154 11.80 -19.72 36.22
N GLU A 155 11.84 -18.94 37.30
CA GLU A 155 12.34 -19.38 38.61
C GLU A 155 11.29 -20.09 39.47
N HIS A 156 9.99 -19.79 39.29
CA HIS A 156 8.92 -20.25 40.17
C HIS A 156 7.87 -21.09 39.44
N ASN A 157 7.25 -22.03 40.17
CA ASN A 157 6.09 -22.76 39.65
C ASN A 157 4.86 -21.83 39.61
N SER A 158 4.15 -21.82 38.50
CA SER A 158 2.91 -21.05 38.33
C SER A 158 1.79 -21.94 37.80
N VAL A 159 0.55 -21.68 38.21
CA VAL A 159 -0.64 -22.36 37.71
C VAL A 159 -1.40 -21.40 36.80
N ASP A 160 -1.63 -21.81 35.55
CA ASP A 160 -2.45 -21.02 34.62
C ASP A 160 -3.94 -21.13 34.98
N LYS A 161 -4.76 -20.18 34.49
CA LYS A 161 -6.21 -20.12 34.70
C LYS A 161 -6.94 -21.39 34.24
N ASN A 162 -6.35 -22.12 33.30
CA ASN A 162 -6.87 -23.37 32.77
C ASN A 162 -6.50 -24.60 33.62
N GLY A 163 -5.79 -24.41 34.73
CA GLY A 163 -5.32 -25.48 35.62
C GLY A 163 -4.04 -26.17 35.15
N GLU A 164 -3.37 -25.66 34.11
CA GLU A 164 -2.08 -26.16 33.65
C GLU A 164 -0.96 -25.69 34.59
N VAL A 165 -0.15 -26.64 35.08
CA VAL A 165 0.97 -26.36 35.99
C VAL A 165 2.23 -26.15 35.16
N ARG A 166 2.77 -24.92 35.18
CA ARG A 166 4.06 -24.60 34.57
C ARG A 166 5.17 -24.82 35.59
N ILE A 167 6.16 -25.60 35.20
CA ILE A 167 7.31 -25.97 36.03
C ILE A 167 8.57 -25.30 35.44
N PRO A 168 9.45 -24.69 36.26
CA PRO A 168 10.77 -24.19 35.86
C PRO A 168 11.57 -25.22 35.07
N ILE A 169 12.41 -24.77 34.14
CA ILE A 169 13.19 -25.65 33.27
C ILE A 169 14.14 -26.52 34.09
N GLU A 170 14.77 -25.95 35.12
CA GLU A 170 15.66 -26.63 36.05
C GLU A 170 14.93 -27.78 36.75
N ARG A 171 13.72 -27.51 37.23
CA ARG A 171 12.89 -28.51 37.90
C ARG A 171 12.37 -29.55 36.91
N ALA A 172 12.05 -29.17 35.69
CA ALA A 172 11.67 -30.10 34.63
C ALA A 172 12.82 -31.05 34.28
N MET A 173 14.05 -30.54 34.13
CA MET A 173 15.24 -31.35 33.92
C MET A 173 15.50 -32.32 35.07
N GLU A 174 15.33 -31.86 36.31
CA GLU A 174 15.47 -32.70 37.49
C GLU A 174 14.41 -33.83 37.51
N LEU A 175 13.16 -33.50 37.18
CA LEU A 175 12.08 -34.49 37.07
C LEU A 175 12.34 -35.49 35.94
N ILE A 176 12.90 -35.05 34.81
CA ILE A 176 13.30 -35.92 33.71
C ILE A 176 14.47 -36.82 34.12
N ALA A 177 15.45 -36.29 34.86
CA ALA A 177 16.56 -37.09 35.37
C ALA A 177 16.09 -38.17 36.36
N GLN A 178 15.11 -37.83 37.21
CA GLN A 178 14.53 -38.77 38.19
C GLN A 178 13.57 -39.79 37.55
N ARG A 179 12.72 -39.36 36.61
CA ARG A 179 11.64 -40.19 36.04
C ARG A 179 12.02 -40.86 34.71
N GLY A 180 13.09 -40.40 34.07
CA GLY A 180 13.45 -40.75 32.69
C GLY A 180 12.62 -39.97 31.66
N LEU A 181 13.15 -39.87 30.44
CA LEU A 181 12.42 -39.29 29.31
C LEU A 181 11.24 -40.20 28.93
N PRO A 182 10.01 -39.66 28.79
CA PRO A 182 8.91 -40.44 28.20
C PRO A 182 9.25 -40.80 26.75
N SER A 183 8.97 -42.04 26.33
CA SER A 183 9.23 -42.49 24.96
C SER A 183 8.45 -41.60 23.98
N PRO A 184 9.12 -40.88 23.06
CA PRO A 184 8.43 -40.04 22.09
C PRO A 184 7.59 -40.94 21.17
N ALA A 185 6.32 -40.56 20.95
CA ALA A 185 5.59 -41.03 19.79
C ALA A 185 6.29 -40.44 18.56
N THR A 186 6.75 -41.29 17.64
CA THR A 186 7.49 -40.91 16.44
C THR A 186 6.67 -39.90 15.61
N PRO A 187 7.12 -38.65 15.45
CA PRO A 187 6.48 -37.73 14.54
C PRO A 187 6.78 -38.17 13.10
N GLN A 188 5.73 -38.36 12.30
CA GLN A 188 5.84 -38.61 10.86
C GLN A 188 6.56 -37.42 10.22
N ALA A 189 7.76 -37.66 9.67
CA ALA A 189 8.54 -36.64 8.99
C ALA A 189 7.74 -36.06 7.82
N ALA A 190 7.45 -34.76 7.87
CA ALA A 190 6.87 -34.03 6.75
C ALA A 190 7.92 -33.86 5.65
N THR A 191 7.56 -34.21 4.42
CA THR A 191 8.42 -34.04 3.24
C THR A 191 8.61 -32.55 2.97
N PRO A 192 9.85 -32.04 2.91
CA PRO A 192 10.10 -30.63 2.61
C PRO A 192 9.64 -30.31 1.18
N MET A 193 8.87 -29.24 1.01
CA MET A 193 8.40 -28.81 -0.31
C MET A 193 9.52 -28.14 -1.09
N ALA A 194 9.53 -28.34 -2.41
CA ALA A 194 10.51 -27.73 -3.31
C ALA A 194 10.47 -26.20 -3.20
N GLY A 195 11.57 -25.60 -2.73
CA GLY A 195 11.70 -24.15 -2.52
C GLY A 195 12.11 -23.75 -1.09
N GLU A 196 12.18 -24.69 -0.15
CA GLU A 196 12.64 -24.43 1.22
C GLU A 196 14.15 -24.16 1.21
N ARG A 197 14.51 -22.87 1.19
CA ARG A 197 15.89 -22.41 1.35
C ARG A 197 16.18 -22.29 2.84
N THR A 198 17.12 -23.07 3.34
CA THR A 198 17.66 -22.92 4.71
C THR A 198 18.34 -21.55 4.82
N ILE A 199 17.64 -20.60 5.43
CA ILE A 199 18.21 -19.30 5.78
C ILE A 199 19.04 -19.51 7.05
N ALA A 200 20.36 -19.55 6.90
CA ALA A 200 21.27 -19.47 8.03
C ALA A 200 21.25 -18.03 8.58
N VAL A 201 20.40 -17.79 9.57
CA VAL A 201 20.36 -16.52 10.29
C VAL A 201 21.62 -16.46 11.16
N HIS A 202 22.60 -15.66 10.72
CA HIS A 202 23.75 -15.33 11.56
C HIS A 202 23.25 -14.37 12.65
N ALA A 203 23.04 -14.89 13.86
CA ALA A 203 22.62 -14.06 14.97
C ALA A 203 23.65 -12.94 15.22
N PRO A 204 23.22 -11.70 15.50
CA PRO A 204 24.14 -10.66 15.93
C PRO A 204 24.88 -11.08 17.22
N LEU A 205 26.15 -10.70 17.36
CA LEU A 205 27.00 -10.97 18.54
C LEU A 205 26.49 -10.28 19.83
N THR A 206 25.45 -9.46 19.69
CA THR A 206 24.60 -9.02 20.79
C THR A 206 23.24 -9.65 20.56
N ASN A 207 22.90 -10.61 21.41
CA ASN A 207 21.52 -11.07 21.50
C ASN A 207 20.72 -9.80 21.82
N GLY A 208 19.75 -9.40 20.99
CA GLY A 208 18.86 -8.26 21.27
C GLY A 208 18.01 -8.41 22.55
N PHE A 209 18.34 -9.40 23.38
CA PHE A 209 17.84 -9.75 24.70
C PHE A 209 18.80 -9.36 25.83
N ALA A 210 19.93 -8.69 25.52
CA ALA A 210 20.82 -8.19 26.56
C ALA A 210 20.09 -7.07 27.33
N ARG A 211 19.99 -7.23 28.66
CA ARG A 211 19.34 -6.24 29.53
C ARG A 211 19.98 -4.88 29.35
N THR A 212 19.15 -3.84 29.29
CA THR A 212 19.65 -2.46 29.22
C THR A 212 20.20 -2.03 30.59
N ALA A 213 21.02 -0.97 30.62
CA ALA A 213 21.54 -0.43 31.88
C ALA A 213 20.40 0.01 32.83
N TYR A 214 19.30 0.50 32.25
CA TYR A 214 18.09 0.88 32.97
C TYR A 214 17.44 -0.30 33.71
N GLU A 215 17.32 -1.44 33.03
CA GLU A 215 16.76 -2.67 33.59
C GLU A 215 17.63 -3.20 34.73
N ILE A 216 18.97 -3.17 34.55
CA ILE A 216 19.93 -3.61 35.58
C ILE A 216 19.78 -2.78 36.86
N GLU A 217 19.64 -1.45 36.75
CA GLU A 217 19.45 -0.57 37.90
C GLU A 217 18.11 -0.83 38.61
N GLN A 218 17.02 -1.04 37.85
CA GLN A 218 15.72 -1.40 38.42
C GLN A 218 15.78 -2.71 39.20
N ILE A 219 16.40 -3.75 38.65
CA ILE A 219 16.54 -5.05 39.30
C ILE A 219 17.33 -4.90 40.60
N GLN A 220 18.49 -4.24 40.56
CA GLN A 220 19.32 -4.02 41.73
C GLN A 220 18.59 -3.20 42.81
N SER A 221 17.84 -2.17 42.42
CA SER A 221 17.06 -1.37 43.36
C SER A 221 15.96 -2.19 44.05
N ARG A 222 15.30 -3.09 43.30
CA ARG A 222 14.27 -4.00 43.83
C ARG A 222 14.89 -5.02 44.77
N GLU A 223 16.00 -5.63 44.39
CA GLU A 223 16.74 -6.56 45.24
C GLU A 223 17.18 -5.89 46.54
N GLN A 224 17.77 -4.69 46.47
CA GLN A 224 18.15 -3.92 47.66
C GLN A 224 16.95 -3.62 48.55
N LYS A 225 15.80 -3.27 47.97
CA LYS A 225 14.57 -3.03 48.73
C LYS A 225 14.07 -4.31 49.41
N MET A 226 14.05 -5.44 48.70
CA MET A 226 13.66 -6.74 49.24
C MET A 226 14.61 -7.20 50.35
N MET A 227 15.92 -7.01 50.18
CA MET A 227 16.93 -7.31 51.20
C MET A 227 16.76 -6.42 52.44
N LEU A 228 16.47 -5.13 52.25
CA LEU A 228 16.19 -4.21 53.35
C LEU A 228 14.91 -4.61 54.10
N GLU A 229 13.85 -4.97 53.38
CA GLU A 229 12.58 -5.41 53.94
C GLU A 229 12.73 -6.73 54.70
N HIS A 230 13.45 -7.70 54.14
CA HIS A 230 13.77 -8.97 54.81
C HIS A 230 14.62 -8.73 56.07
N GLY A 231 15.65 -7.87 55.99
CA GLY A 231 16.49 -7.51 57.14
C GLY A 231 15.74 -6.73 58.23
N ALA A 232 14.75 -5.92 57.86
CA ALA A 232 13.89 -5.22 58.81
C ALA A 232 12.91 -6.17 59.53
N GLY A 233 12.36 -7.16 58.81
CA GLY A 233 11.53 -8.22 59.39
C GLY A 233 12.30 -9.13 60.37
N GLU A 234 13.57 -9.37 60.09
CA GLU A 234 14.44 -10.19 60.95
C GLU A 234 14.86 -9.45 62.24
N ARG A 235 15.07 -8.13 62.17
CA ARG A 235 15.33 -7.28 63.36
C ARG A 235 14.10 -7.13 64.25
N ALA A 236 12.90 -6.99 63.65
CA ALA A 236 11.65 -6.93 64.40
C ALA A 236 11.33 -8.26 65.13
N SER A 237 11.75 -9.40 64.58
CA SER A 237 11.58 -10.71 65.23
C SER A 237 12.62 -11.01 66.31
N ALA A 238 13.80 -10.37 66.24
CA ALA A 238 14.84 -10.50 67.27
C ALA A 238 14.57 -9.64 68.52
N GLU A 239 13.71 -8.63 68.43
CA GLU A 239 13.36 -7.73 69.54
C GLU A 239 12.13 -8.22 70.35
N HIS A 240 11.54 -9.36 69.96
CA HIS A 240 10.36 -9.95 70.61
C HIS A 240 10.61 -11.33 71.25
N LYS A 241 11.88 -11.66 71.52
CA LYS A 241 12.30 -12.88 72.22
C LYS A 241 13.11 -12.53 73.45
#